data_AF-A0A7S2T0C3-F1
#
_entry.id   AF-A0A7S2T0C3-F1
#
_cell.length_a   1.000
_cell.length_b   1.000
_cell.length_c   1.000
_cell.angle_alpha   90.00
_cell.angle_beta   90.00
_cell.angle_gamma   90.00
#
_symmetry.space_group_name_H-M   'P 1'
#
loop_
_entity.id
_entity.type
_entity.pdbx_description
1 polymer ?
#
loop_
_entity_poly.entity_id
_entity_poly.type
_entity_poly.pdbx_seq_one_letter_code
_entity_poly.pdbx_strand_id
1 'polypeptide(L)'
;GPDRGLGGHDAVRCGAVRWHGTGREAKGKKGKGMVRFGQVVVGAAGAGKTTYCNGVKHLLSLEGRPNLFVVNLDPASENYAYECDVDVRDLVCARTVQEEYKLGPNGSLVYCIEYLENHLEWLHTQLRGLG
;
A
#
# COMPACT_ATOMS: atom_id res chain seq x y z
N GLY A 1 -13.56 34.67 -0.08
CA GLY A 1 -12.78 34.08 1.03
C GLY A 1 -12.29 32.73 0.56
N PRO A 2 -11.06 32.30 0.90
CA PRO A 2 -10.59 31.02 0.42
C PRO A 2 -11.35 29.94 1.19
N ASP A 3 -12.19 29.23 0.44
CA ASP A 3 -12.92 28.08 0.91
C ASP A 3 -11.91 26.98 1.26
N ARG A 4 -12.04 26.42 2.46
CA ARG A 4 -11.16 25.37 2.99
C ARG A 4 -11.54 24.05 2.31
N GLY A 5 -11.14 23.88 1.06
CA GLY A 5 -11.34 22.65 0.31
C GLY A 5 -10.15 21.71 0.47
N LEU A 6 -10.44 20.47 0.88
CA LEU A 6 -9.60 19.27 0.75
C LEU A 6 -8.52 19.06 1.83
N GLY A 7 -8.96 18.83 3.07
CA GLY A 7 -8.12 18.22 4.10
C GLY A 7 -8.87 17.04 4.75
N GLY A 8 -8.98 15.91 4.05
CA GLY A 8 -9.80 14.81 4.60
C GLY A 8 -9.93 13.52 3.80
N HIS A 9 -9.04 13.22 2.84
CA HIS A 9 -9.12 11.97 2.08
C HIS A 9 -7.93 11.05 2.44
N ASP A 10 -7.95 10.48 3.65
CA ASP A 10 -7.09 9.35 4.04
C ASP A 10 -7.96 8.08 4.13
N ALA A 11 -8.57 7.68 3.01
CA ALA A 11 -9.40 6.49 2.94
C ALA A 11 -8.53 5.26 2.60
N VAL A 12 -8.33 4.38 3.59
CA VAL A 12 -7.78 3.02 3.44
C VAL A 12 -6.37 2.96 2.83
N ARG A 13 -5.34 3.20 3.65
CA ARG A 13 -3.94 2.88 3.29
C ARG A 13 -3.60 1.45 3.66
N CYS A 14 -3.92 0.48 2.80
CA CYS A 14 -3.48 -0.90 3.00
C CYS A 14 -1.96 -1.02 2.83
N GLY A 15 -1.19 -0.81 3.91
CA GLY A 15 0.27 -0.96 3.92
C GLY A 15 0.69 -2.41 4.14
N ALA A 16 1.02 -3.14 3.08
CA ALA A 16 1.53 -4.52 3.13
C ALA A 16 2.94 -4.59 3.73
N VAL A 17 3.07 -4.94 5.01
CA VAL A 17 4.37 -5.19 5.65
C VAL A 17 4.88 -6.57 5.25
N ARG A 18 5.82 -6.65 4.31
CA ARG A 18 6.50 -7.91 3.97
C ARG A 18 7.55 -8.26 5.01
N TRP A 19 7.52 -9.49 5.51
CA TRP A 19 8.52 -10.03 6.43
C TRP A 19 9.11 -11.35 5.94
N HIS A 20 10.43 -11.52 6.05
CA HIS A 20 11.10 -12.80 5.83
C HIS A 20 11.04 -13.66 7.09
N GLY A 21 10.09 -14.59 7.15
CA GLY A 21 10.07 -15.63 8.17
C GLY A 21 10.83 -16.86 7.69
N THR A 22 12.01 -17.15 8.26
CA THR A 22 12.57 -18.51 8.17
C THR A 22 11.68 -19.42 9.02
N GLY A 23 10.75 -20.15 8.38
CA GLY A 23 10.02 -21.21 9.09
C GLY A 23 11.03 -22.17 9.72
N ARG A 24 10.89 -22.45 11.03
CA ARG A 24 11.77 -23.41 11.73
C ARG A 24 11.71 -24.75 11.00
N GLU A 25 12.88 -25.29 10.72
CA GLU A 25 13.03 -26.57 10.04
C GLU A 25 12.66 -27.70 11.00
N ALA A 26 11.54 -28.37 10.78
CA ALA A 26 11.41 -29.73 11.25
C ALA A 26 12.31 -30.59 10.34
N LYS A 27 13.35 -31.21 10.92
CA LYS A 27 14.30 -32.09 10.22
C LYS A 27 13.55 -33.04 9.28
N GLY A 28 13.77 -32.96 7.96
CA GLY A 28 13.50 -34.07 7.04
C GLY A 28 12.76 -33.83 5.71
N LYS A 29 12.39 -32.62 5.28
CA LYS A 29 11.75 -32.41 3.96
C LYS A 29 12.51 -31.42 3.06
N LYS A 30 12.96 -31.91 1.90
CA LYS A 30 13.57 -31.12 0.81
C LYS A 30 12.56 -30.13 0.23
N GLY A 31 12.98 -28.86 0.08
CA GLY A 31 12.27 -27.80 -0.63
C GLY A 31 11.43 -26.89 0.26
N LYS A 32 12.05 -25.98 1.02
CA LYS A 32 11.32 -24.91 1.72
C LYS A 32 10.84 -23.87 0.71
N GLY A 33 9.55 -23.83 0.42
CA GLY A 33 8.92 -22.65 -0.16
C GLY A 33 9.05 -21.47 0.81
N MET A 34 9.51 -20.32 0.32
CA MET A 34 9.62 -19.10 1.11
C MET A 34 8.21 -18.59 1.45
N VAL A 35 7.89 -18.50 2.75
CA VAL A 35 6.60 -17.97 3.21
C VAL A 35 6.71 -16.45 3.29
N ARG A 36 5.85 -15.75 2.54
CA ARG A 36 5.71 -14.29 2.62
C ARG A 36 4.59 -13.95 3.60
N PHE A 37 4.85 -12.99 4.47
CA PHE A 37 3.84 -12.41 5.36
C PHE A 37 3.46 -11.01 4.87
N GLY A 38 2.25 -10.57 5.17
CA GLY A 38 1.74 -9.24 4.87
C GLY A 38 0.83 -8.77 6.00
N GLN A 39 0.98 -7.51 6.42
CA GLN A 39 0.02 -6.84 7.30
C GLN A 39 -0.84 -5.91 6.45
N VAL A 40 -2.14 -5.79 6.73
CA VAL A 40 -2.96 -4.77 6.08
C VAL A 40 -3.37 -3.76 7.13
N VAL A 41 -2.95 -2.50 6.96
CA VAL A 41 -3.28 -1.41 7.88
C VAL A 41 -4.53 -0.70 7.37
N VAL A 42 -5.56 -0.57 8.21
CA VAL A 42 -6.81 0.10 7.86
C VAL A 42 -7.26 1.00 9.00
N GLY A 43 -8.06 2.02 8.68
CA GLY A 43 -8.52 3.01 9.65
C GLY A 43 -9.02 4.28 8.99
N ALA A 44 -9.74 5.09 9.76
CA ALA A 44 -10.30 6.37 9.30
C ALA A 44 -9.22 7.36 8.84
N ALA A 45 -9.64 8.39 8.12
CA ALA A 45 -8.76 9.46 7.69
C ALA A 45 -8.07 10.13 8.89
N GLY A 46 -6.77 10.44 8.78
CA GLY A 46 -6.02 11.05 9.89
C GLY A 46 -5.67 10.12 11.06
N ALA A 47 -6.05 8.83 11.05
CA ALA A 47 -5.74 7.89 12.13
C ALA A 47 -4.24 7.51 12.28
N GLY A 48 -3.35 8.09 11.46
CA GLY A 48 -1.91 7.85 11.56
C GLY A 48 -1.40 6.58 10.87
N LYS A 49 -2.18 5.94 9.99
CA LYS A 49 -1.80 4.72 9.24
C LYS A 49 -0.43 4.84 8.57
N THR A 50 -0.20 5.98 7.93
CA THR A 50 1.04 6.35 7.25
C THR A 50 2.23 6.37 8.20
N THR A 51 2.06 7.08 9.31
CA THR A 51 3.06 7.24 10.36
C THR A 51 3.40 5.88 10.96
N TYR A 52 2.39 5.03 11.16
CA TYR A 52 2.57 3.65 11.60
C TYR A 52 3.43 2.84 10.62
N CYS A 53 3.10 2.82 9.33
CA CYS A 53 3.87 2.08 8.32
C CYS A 53 5.34 2.52 8.29
N ASN A 54 5.60 3.83 8.33
CA ASN A 54 6.96 4.37 8.35
C ASN A 54 7.71 4.00 9.64
N GLY A 55 7.06 4.12 10.80
CA GLY A 55 7.63 3.76 12.09
C GLY A 55 7.98 2.27 12.20
N VAL A 56 7.10 1.39 11.71
CA VAL A 56 7.35 -0.06 11.65
C VAL A 56 8.50 -0.39 10.70
N LYS A 57 8.57 0.22 9.52
CA LYS A 57 9.71 0.07 8.58
C LYS A 57 11.02 0.45 9.25
N HIS A 58 11.06 1.60 9.92
CA HIS A 58 12.25 2.07 10.61
C HIS A 58 12.65 1.14 11.77
N LEU A 59 11.73 0.80 12.66
CA LEU A 59 11.99 -0.04 13.83
C LEU A 59 12.50 -1.43 13.44
N LEU A 60 11.82 -2.11 12.51
CA LEU A 60 12.18 -3.47 12.11
C LEU A 60 13.52 -3.50 11.35
N SER A 61 13.82 -2.44 10.60
CA SER A 61 15.15 -2.29 9.98
C SER A 61 16.26 -2.22 11.03
N LEU A 62 16.05 -1.49 12.14
CA LEU A 62 16.99 -1.42 13.26
C LEU A 62 17.14 -2.76 13.99
N GLU A 63 16.09 -3.59 14.02
CA GLU A 63 16.14 -4.95 14.60
C GLU A 63 16.79 -6.01 13.69
N GLY A 64 17.42 -5.61 12.59
CA GLY A 64 18.05 -6.54 11.65
C GLY A 64 17.07 -7.27 10.74
N ARG A 65 15.87 -6.70 10.52
CA ARG A 65 14.87 -7.19 9.56
C ARG A 65 14.66 -6.15 8.43
N PRO A 66 15.67 -5.91 7.58
CA PRO A 66 15.65 -4.82 6.59
C PRO A 66 14.74 -5.10 5.39
N ASN A 67 14.34 -6.35 5.16
CA ASN A 67 13.55 -6.76 4.00
C ASN A 67 12.05 -6.46 4.20
N LEU A 68 11.75 -5.21 4.50
CA LEU A 68 10.40 -4.69 4.71
C LEU A 68 10.04 -3.74 3.57
N PHE A 69 8.94 -4.04 2.91
CA PHE A 69 8.43 -3.23 1.81
C PHE A 69 7.13 -2.57 2.26
N VAL A 70 6.88 -1.35 1.78
CA VAL A 70 5.67 -0.58 2.03
C VAL A 70 4.94 -0.40 0.71
N VAL A 71 3.70 -0.86 0.68
CA VAL A 71 2.85 -0.80 -0.50
C VAL A 71 1.75 0.21 -0.24
N ASN A 72 1.61 1.21 -1.10
CA ASN A 72 0.45 2.10 -1.08
C ASN A 72 -0.66 1.53 -1.97
N LEU A 73 -1.84 1.34 -1.39
CA LEU A 73 -3.05 0.89 -2.08
C LEU A 73 -4.18 1.94 -2.06
N ASP A 74 -3.88 3.18 -1.63
CA ASP A 74 -4.82 4.29 -1.63
C ASP A 74 -4.61 5.17 -2.88
N PRO A 75 -5.54 5.14 -3.87
CA PRO A 75 -5.43 5.91 -5.11
C PRO A 75 -5.70 7.41 -4.93
N ALA A 76 -6.26 7.83 -3.79
CA ALA A 76 -6.51 9.24 -3.47
C ALA A 76 -5.47 9.84 -2.53
N SER A 77 -4.46 9.07 -2.11
CA SER A 77 -3.42 9.57 -1.23
C SER A 77 -2.60 10.69 -1.90
N GLU A 78 -2.40 11.78 -1.16
CA GLU A 78 -1.48 12.84 -1.55
C GLU A 78 -0.03 12.44 -1.21
N ASN A 79 0.96 13.01 -1.90
CA ASN A 79 2.36 12.70 -1.63
C ASN A 79 2.75 13.19 -0.23
N TYR A 80 2.91 12.26 0.70
CA TYR A 80 3.52 12.49 2.00
C TYR A 80 4.95 11.95 2.01
N ALA A 81 5.78 12.56 2.86
CA ALA A 81 7.25 12.46 2.95
C ALA A 81 7.84 11.06 3.29
N TYR A 82 7.45 10.00 2.59
CA TYR A 82 8.10 8.68 2.67
C TYR A 82 7.98 7.92 1.34
N GLU A 83 9.02 7.15 1.00
CA GLU A 83 9.04 6.35 -0.21
C GLU A 83 8.29 5.02 0.00
N CYS A 84 7.33 4.76 -0.89
CA CYS A 84 6.68 3.46 -1.03
C CYS A 84 7.43 2.61 -2.06
N ASP A 85 7.49 1.30 -1.82
CA ASP A 85 8.13 0.35 -2.71
C ASP A 85 7.21 -0.05 -3.89
N VAL A 86 5.90 0.02 -3.69
CA VAL A 86 4.87 -0.13 -4.73
C VAL A 86 3.77 0.88 -4.46
N ASP A 87 3.26 1.54 -5.49
CA ASP A 87 2.22 2.55 -5.37
C ASP A 87 1.12 2.36 -6.41
N VAL A 88 -0.12 2.11 -5.97
CA VAL A 88 -1.27 1.95 -6.86
C VAL A 88 -1.50 3.16 -7.77
N ARG A 89 -1.01 4.35 -7.39
CA ARG A 89 -1.14 5.57 -8.20
C ARG A 89 -0.38 5.50 -9.52
N ASP A 90 0.62 4.61 -9.62
CA ASP A 90 1.31 4.30 -10.88
C ASP A 90 0.40 3.54 -11.86
N LEU A 91 -0.62 2.85 -11.35
CA LEU A 91 -1.66 2.17 -12.15
C LEU A 91 -2.86 3.08 -12.38
N VAL A 92 -3.39 3.69 -11.31
CA VAL A 92 -4.59 4.54 -11.36
C VAL A 92 -4.61 5.57 -10.23
N CYS A 93 -4.79 6.84 -10.57
CA CYS A 93 -4.84 7.95 -9.62
C CYS A 93 -6.24 8.59 -9.58
N ALA A 94 -6.81 8.73 -8.38
CA ALA A 94 -8.16 9.26 -8.21
C ALA A 94 -8.30 10.69 -8.75
N ARG A 95 -7.28 11.55 -8.56
CA ARG A 95 -7.30 12.94 -9.08
C ARG A 95 -7.41 12.96 -10.61
N THR A 96 -6.57 12.20 -11.30
CA THR A 96 -6.60 12.10 -12.77
C THR A 96 -7.96 11.57 -13.25
N VAL A 97 -8.49 10.55 -12.58
CA VAL A 97 -9.82 9.99 -12.90
C VAL A 97 -10.94 11.03 -12.70
N GLN A 98 -10.91 11.83 -11.64
CA GLN A 98 -11.89 12.92 -11.43
C GLN A 98 -11.86 13.91 -12.59
N GLU A 99 -10.66 14.33 -13.01
CA GLU A 99 -10.46 15.34 -14.04
C GLU A 99 -10.88 14.84 -15.43
N GLU A 100 -10.52 13.60 -15.78
CA GLU A 100 -10.78 12.98 -17.08
C GLU A 100 -12.25 12.57 -17.24
N TYR A 101 -12.82 11.87 -16.25
CA TYR A 101 -14.17 11.33 -16.32
C TYR A 101 -15.24 12.25 -15.71
N LYS A 102 -14.86 13.45 -15.24
CA LYS A 102 -15.75 14.42 -14.57
C LYS A 102 -16.50 13.81 -13.39
N LEU A 103 -15.85 12.90 -12.67
CA LEU A 103 -16.42 12.23 -11.51
C LEU A 103 -16.19 13.07 -10.24
N GLY A 104 -17.14 13.00 -9.31
CA GLY A 104 -16.92 13.51 -7.96
C GLY A 104 -15.95 12.64 -7.16
N PRO A 105 -15.52 13.09 -5.96
CA PRO A 105 -14.50 12.40 -5.17
C PRO A 105 -14.79 10.92 -4.94
N ASN A 106 -16.02 10.59 -4.54
CA ASN A 106 -16.42 9.20 -4.30
C ASN A 106 -16.52 8.37 -5.59
N GLY A 107 -17.00 8.97 -6.69
CA GLY A 107 -17.12 8.28 -7.98
C GLY A 107 -15.75 7.87 -8.52
N SER A 108 -14.76 8.76 -8.39
CA SER A 108 -13.39 8.43 -8.80
C SER A 108 -12.74 7.33 -7.97
N LEU A 109 -13.04 7.27 -6.66
CA LEU A 109 -12.54 6.20 -5.79
C LEU A 109 -13.10 4.85 -6.20
N VAL A 110 -14.41 4.77 -6.44
CA VAL A 110 -15.06 3.53 -6.91
C VAL A 110 -14.44 3.09 -8.23
N TYR A 111 -14.29 4.01 -9.19
CA TYR A 111 -13.64 3.73 -10.46
C TYR A 111 -12.21 3.20 -10.27
N CYS A 112 -11.40 3.81 -9.40
CA CYS A 112 -10.03 3.35 -9.15
C CYS A 112 -9.98 1.94 -8.59
N ILE A 113 -10.91 1.59 -7.69
CA ILE A 113 -10.98 0.23 -7.11
C ILE A 113 -11.42 -0.79 -8.17
N GLU A 114 -12.42 -0.47 -8.99
CA GLU A 114 -12.85 -1.34 -10.10
C GLU A 114 -11.73 -1.51 -11.14
N TYR A 115 -10.99 -0.43 -11.44
CA TYR A 115 -9.86 -0.48 -12.36
C TYR A 115 -8.74 -1.37 -11.79
N LEU A 116 -8.42 -1.23 -10.50
CA LEU A 116 -7.44 -2.10 -9.84
C LEU A 116 -7.89 -3.57 -9.84
N GLU A 117 -9.17 -3.85 -9.57
CA GLU A 117 -9.73 -5.21 -9.59
C GLU A 117 -9.55 -5.87 -10.96
N ASN A 118 -9.86 -5.14 -12.04
CA ASN A 118 -9.66 -5.62 -13.42
C ASN A 118 -8.19 -5.76 -13.83
N HIS A 119 -7.26 -5.18 -13.06
CA HIS A 119 -5.82 -5.21 -13.33
C HIS A 119 -5.03 -5.78 -12.14
N LEU A 120 -5.60 -6.70 -11.36
CA LEU A 120 -4.94 -7.29 -10.18
C LEU A 120 -3.58 -7.93 -10.50
N GLU A 121 -3.40 -8.43 -11.73
CA GLU A 121 -2.12 -8.95 -12.20
C GLU A 121 -0.98 -7.92 -12.17
N TRP A 122 -1.29 -6.63 -12.34
CA TRP A 122 -0.31 -5.56 -12.15
C TRP A 122 0.21 -5.59 -10.70
N LEU A 123 -0.69 -5.61 -9.72
CA LEU A 123 -0.31 -5.64 -8.30
C LEU A 123 0.45 -6.93 -7.96
N HIS A 124 0.01 -8.08 -8.47
CA HIS A 124 0.72 -9.34 -8.29
C HIS A 124 2.14 -9.29 -8.86
N THR A 125 2.32 -8.69 -10.03
CA THR A 125 3.62 -8.53 -10.68
C THR A 125 4.53 -7.64 -9.84
N GLN A 126 4.04 -6.48 -9.38
CA GLN A 126 4.79 -5.59 -8.49
C GLN A 126 5.22 -6.32 -7.21
N LEU A 127 4.29 -7.00 -6.54
CA LEU A 127 4.57 -7.73 -5.28
C LEU A 127 5.54 -8.91 -5.45
N ARG A 128 5.57 -9.56 -6.62
CA ARG A 128 6.54 -10.62 -6.95
C ARG A 128 7.92 -10.06 -7.30
N GLY A 129 7.99 -8.84 -7.81
CA GLY A 129 9.23 -8.13 -8.13
C GLY A 129 9.97 -7.64 -6.87
N LEU A 130 9.24 -7.39 -5.78
CA LEU A 130 9.83 -7.26 -4.45
C LEU A 130 10.41 -8.63 -4.09
N GLY A 131 11.71 -8.73 -3.75
CA GLY A 131 12.53 -9.97 -3.82
C GLY A 131 12.03 -11.25 -3.15
#